data_AF-A0A9E0TAF4-F1
#
_entry.id   AF-A0A9E0TAF4-F1
#
_cell.length_a   1.000
_cell.length_b   1.000
_cell.length_c   1.000
_cell.angle_alpha   90.00
_cell.angle_beta   90.00
_cell.angle_gamma   90.00
#
_symmetry.space_group_name_H-M   'P 1'
#
loop_
_entity.id
_entity.type
_entity.pdbx_description
1 polymer ?
#
loop_
_entity_poly.entity_id
_entity_poly.type
_entity_poly.pdbx_seq_one_letter_code
_entity_poly.pdbx_strand_id
1 'polypeptide(L)' 'MSHHPIAPNAADVEVATATDPIETVVNVIPFVIPAAGALVIFLLAFIAVFMG' A
#
# COMPACT_ATOMS: atom_id res chain seq x y z
N MET A 1 -17.79 19.02 33.41
CA MET A 1 -17.52 17.79 32.62
C MET A 1 -16.01 17.67 32.51
N SER A 2 -15.36 17.06 33.51
CA SER A 2 -13.90 16.90 33.54
C SER A 2 -13.49 15.75 32.62
N HIS A 3 -12.77 16.06 31.55
CA HIS A 3 -12.12 15.09 30.68
C HIS A 3 -10.99 14.44 31.49
N HIS A 4 -11.18 13.20 31.95
CA HIS A 4 -10.12 12.40 32.59
C HIS A 4 -9.31 11.73 31.48
N PRO A 5 -8.02 12.07 31.28
CA PRO A 5 -7.18 11.38 30.32
C PRO A 5 -6.99 9.93 30.80
N ILE A 6 -7.52 8.97 30.05
CA ILE A 6 -7.28 7.54 30.32
C ILE A 6 -5.84 7.24 29.91
N ALA A 7 -5.04 6.69 30.81
CA ALA A 7 -3.68 6.24 30.48
C ALA A 7 -3.76 5.11 29.43
N PRO A 8 -2.91 5.11 28.38
CA PRO A 8 -2.92 4.06 27.37
C PRO A 8 -2.75 2.69 28.00
N ASN A 9 -3.63 1.75 27.65
CA ASN A 9 -3.47 0.37 28.11
C ASN A 9 -2.31 -0.30 27.34
N ALA A 10 -1.77 -1.40 27.84
CA ALA A 10 -0.61 -2.06 27.22
C ALA A 10 -0.85 -2.49 25.76
N ALA A 11 -2.09 -2.82 25.39
CA ALA A 11 -2.45 -3.18 24.02
C ALA A 11 -2.45 -1.95 23.10
N ASP A 12 -2.85 -0.77 23.58
CA ASP A 12 -2.79 0.47 22.81
C ASP A 12 -1.33 0.86 22.45
N VAL A 13 -0.39 0.58 23.37
CA VAL A 13 1.06 0.84 23.16
C VAL A 13 1.65 -0.14 22.15
N GLU A 14 1.24 -1.40 22.16
CA GLU A 14 1.66 -2.41 21.19
C GLU A 14 1.17 -2.05 19.77
N VAL A 15 -0.08 -1.62 19.63
CA VAL A 15 -0.65 -1.19 18.34
C VAL A 15 0.02 0.10 17.82
N ALA A 16 0.32 1.07 18.69
CA ALA A 16 0.97 2.32 18.29
C ALA A 16 2.43 2.13 17.83
N THR A 17 3.07 1.02 18.22
CA THR A 17 4.45 0.70 17.84
C THR A 17 4.53 -0.35 16.72
N ALA A 18 3.39 -0.93 16.33
CA ALA A 18 3.31 -1.83 15.19
C ALA A 18 3.46 -1.05 13.88
N THR A 19 4.28 -1.57 12.97
CA THR A 19 4.38 -1.04 11.60
C THR A 19 3.07 -1.31 10.86
N ASP A 20 2.43 -0.26 10.34
CA ASP A 20 1.27 -0.40 9.46
C ASP A 20 1.74 -0.87 8.06
N PRO A 21 1.32 -2.07 7.61
CA PRO A 21 1.65 -2.56 6.28
C PRO A 21 1.13 -1.64 5.16
N ILE A 22 0.02 -0.93 5.37
CA ILE A 22 -0.56 -0.04 4.37
C ILE A 22 0.34 1.16 4.14
N GLU A 23 0.75 1.86 5.21
CA GLU A 23 1.61 3.04 5.13
C GLU A 23 2.94 2.74 4.45
N THR A 24 3.46 1.51 4.65
CA THR A 24 4.70 1.05 4.00
C THR A 24 4.59 0.98 2.48
N VAL A 25 3.38 0.74 1.94
CA VAL A 25 3.15 0.58 0.49
C VAL A 25 2.77 1.89 -0.19
N VAL A 26 2.19 2.87 0.52
CA VAL A 26 1.72 4.13 -0.07
C VAL A 26 2.80 4.85 -0.87
N ASN A 27 4.03 4.86 -0.37
CA ASN A 27 5.17 5.52 -1.01
C ASN A 27 5.58 4.90 -2.36
N VAL A 28 5.25 3.62 -2.61
CA VAL A 28 5.61 2.93 -3.86
C VAL A 28 4.48 2.93 -4.90
N ILE A 29 3.24 3.24 -4.51
CA ILE A 29 2.07 3.28 -5.41
C ILE A 29 2.34 4.12 -6.68
N PRO A 30 2.95 5.32 -6.62
CA PRO A 30 3.19 6.14 -7.81
C PRO A 30 4.09 5.47 -8.85
N PHE A 31 4.89 4.47 -8.46
CA PHE A 31 5.79 3.74 -9.35
C PHE A 31 5.19 2.39 -9.78
N VAL A 32 4.54 1.69 -8.85
CA VAL A 32 3.95 0.37 -9.11
C VAL A 32 2.82 0.45 -10.14
N ILE A 33 1.95 1.46 -10.06
CA ILE A 33 0.81 1.58 -10.98
C ILE A 33 1.28 1.82 -12.42
N PRO A 34 2.19 2.78 -12.71
CA PRO A 34 2.73 2.93 -14.06
C PRO A 34 3.51 1.70 -14.55
N ALA A 35 4.33 1.08 -13.69
CA ALA A 35 5.13 -0.09 -14.08
C ALA A 35 4.24 -1.28 -14.45
N ALA A 36 3.22 -1.58 -13.64
CA ALA A 36 2.25 -2.63 -13.93
C ALA A 36 1.47 -2.32 -15.22
N GLY A 37 1.03 -1.07 -15.41
CA GLY A 37 0.36 -0.64 -16.64
C GLY A 37 1.23 -0.83 -17.88
N ALA A 38 2.50 -0.43 -17.82
CA ALA A 38 3.46 -0.61 -18.90
C ALA A 38 3.70 -2.09 -19.23
N LEU A 39 3.81 -2.94 -18.20
CA LEU A 39 3.93 -4.39 -18.37
C LEU A 39 2.71 -4.96 -19.12
N VAL A 40 1.50 -4.61 -18.68
CA VAL A 40 0.26 -5.08 -19.33
C VAL A 40 0.21 -4.63 -20.79
N ILE A 41 0.48 -3.36 -21.08
CA ILE A 41 0.48 -2.84 -22.46
C ILE A 41 1.51 -3.57 -23.31
N PHE A 42 2.72 -3.77 -22.80
CA PHE A 42 3.77 -4.49 -23.50
C PHE A 42 3.34 -5.94 -23.82
N LEU A 43 2.78 -6.64 -22.84
CA LEU A 43 2.28 -8.00 -23.03
C LEU A 43 1.15 -8.05 -24.07
N LEU A 44 0.22 -7.09 -24.02
CA LEU A 44 -0.88 -6.98 -24.99
C LEU A 44 -0.36 -6.68 -26.41
N ALA A 45 0.62 -5.78 -26.55
CA ALA A 45 1.24 -5.49 -27.82
C ALA A 45 2.01 -6.70 -28.37
N PHE A 46 2.72 -7.43 -27.51
CA PHE A 46 3.43 -8.64 -27.87
C PHE A 46 2.46 -9.68 -28.46
N ILE A 47 1.40 -10.04 -27.75
CA ILE A 47 0.43 -11.02 -28.26
C ILE A 47 -0.22 -10.55 -29.57
N ALA A 48 -0.48 -9.26 -29.73
CA ALA A 48 -1.05 -8.70 -30.94
C ALA A 48 -0.14 -8.88 -32.17
N VAL A 49 1.18 -8.84 -31.98
CA VAL A 49 2.15 -9.06 -33.06
C VAL A 49 2.28 -10.54 -33.42
N PHE A 50 2.25 -11.43 -32.42
CA PHE A 50 2.54 -12.85 -32.65
C PHE A 50 1.30 -13.71 -32.96
N MET A 51 0.10 -13.25 -32.61
CA MET A 51 -1.16 -13.98 -32.82
C MET A 51 -2.14 -13.24 -33.76
N GLY A 52 -1.79 -12.03 -34.19
CA GLY A 52 -2.59 -11.19 -35.10
C GLY A 52 -2.33 -11.47 -36.57
#